data_AF-A0A9X8EBD2-F1
#
_entry.id   AF-A0A9X8EBD2-F1
#
_cell.length_a   1.000
_cell.length_b   1.000
_cell.length_c   1.000
_cell.angle_alpha   90.00
_cell.angle_beta   90.00
_cell.angle_gamma   90.00
#
_symmetry.space_group_name_H-M   'P 1'
#
loop_
_entity.id
_entity.type
_entity.pdbx_description
1 polymer ?
#
loop_
_entity_poly.entity_id
_entity_poly.type
_entity_poly.pdbx_seq_one_letter_code
_entity_poly.pdbx_strand_id
1 'polypeptide(L)'
;MQMIRKTLKVSFYYSFVPSVKLEGEVRAAPNEGHADQVHRSELLDDGEWTFRVEGTIIDGNKNAACQSTAKKFSHFFRKAILDLDDQLYPGSNPIEWSSFRSGDDSDGFSITRPGKKGFQTHRLRLQLLRNQSPERFALSPDLFNAISPYLTPNCGPDDTFVKADISFALWQYIKEKDLMKTDDCRVISHDEVLQRVFECHEQPIHAIMGSLQTKLTPVGPTVIDFTLQ
;
A
#
# COMPACT_ATOMS: atom_id res chain seq x y z
N MET A 1 -22.47 6.67 -17.11
CA MET A 1 -21.54 7.57 -16.40
C MET A 1 -20.12 7.13 -16.71
N GLN A 2 -19.29 8.00 -17.29
CA GLN A 2 -17.89 7.70 -17.60
C GLN A 2 -17.06 7.82 -16.31
N MET A 3 -16.25 6.81 -15.99
CA MET A 3 -15.40 6.84 -14.79
C MET A 3 -14.29 7.88 -15.01
N ILE A 4 -14.21 8.91 -14.16
CA ILE A 4 -13.11 9.88 -14.19
C ILE A 4 -11.94 9.24 -13.44
N ARG A 5 -10.93 8.77 -14.19
CA ARG A 5 -9.66 8.32 -13.61
C ARG A 5 -8.81 9.54 -13.28
N LYS A 6 -8.50 9.72 -12.00
CA LYS A 6 -7.50 10.69 -11.53
C LYS A 6 -6.22 9.95 -11.14
N THR A 7 -5.08 10.56 -11.40
CA THR A 7 -3.77 9.97 -11.10
C THR A 7 -3.17 10.66 -9.88
N LEU A 8 -2.85 9.89 -8.85
CA LEU A 8 -2.05 10.38 -7.72
C LEU A 8 -0.57 10.11 -8.00
N LYS A 9 0.23 11.17 -8.09
CA LYS A 9 1.69 11.08 -8.17
C LYS A 9 2.25 11.09 -6.75
N VAL A 10 2.94 10.02 -6.38
CA VAL A 10 3.73 9.95 -5.14
C VAL A 10 5.19 10.24 -5.49
N SER A 11 5.75 11.27 -4.88
CA SER A 11 7.15 11.68 -5.03
C SER A 11 7.94 11.30 -3.78
N PHE A 12 9.17 10.87 -3.99
CA PHE A 12 10.09 10.44 -2.93
C PHE A 12 11.32 11.35 -2.96
N TYR A 13 11.74 11.82 -1.79
CA TYR A 13 12.89 12.70 -1.64
C TYR A 13 13.83 12.13 -0.58
N TYR A 14 15.12 12.28 -0.83
CA TYR A 14 16.17 11.89 0.08
C TYR A 14 17.15 13.05 0.23
N SER A 15 17.58 13.29 1.46
CA SER A 15 18.69 14.19 1.77
C SER A 15 19.55 13.62 2.89
N PHE A 16 20.84 13.92 2.86
CA PHE A 16 21.79 13.56 3.91
C PHE A 16 22.54 14.82 4.36
N VAL A 17 22.59 15.04 5.66
CA VAL A 17 23.30 16.16 6.29
C VAL A 17 24.43 15.56 7.13
N PRO A 18 25.70 15.74 6.74
CA PRO A 18 26.83 15.18 7.50
C PRO A 18 26.99 15.90 8.84
N SER A 19 27.40 15.14 9.87
CA SER A 19 27.73 15.70 11.18
C SER A 19 28.98 16.59 11.05
N VAL A 20 28.88 17.85 11.48
CA VAL A 20 30.05 18.75 11.51
C VAL A 20 31.02 18.24 12.57
N LYS A 21 32.21 17.78 12.17
CA LYS A 21 33.28 17.47 13.11
C LYS A 21 33.74 18.79 13.74
N LEU A 22 33.44 19.00 15.02
CA LEU A 22 34.15 19.98 15.83
C LEU A 22 35.58 19.45 16.03
N GLU A 23 36.50 19.86 15.15
CA GLU A 23 37.94 19.74 15.41
C GLU A 23 38.30 20.72 16.52
N GLY A 24 38.04 20.31 17.77
CA GLY A 24 38.60 20.96 18.95
C GLY A 24 40.02 20.45 19.15
N GLU A 25 41.01 21.33 19.00
CA GLU A 25 42.38 21.12 19.46
C GLU A 25 42.40 20.65 20.92
N VAL A 26 42.65 19.36 21.14
CA VAL A 26 42.98 18.86 22.48
C VAL A 26 44.43 19.25 22.76
N ARG A 27 44.61 20.44 23.35
CA ARG A 27 45.84 20.74 24.09
C ARG A 27 45.95 19.77 25.25
N ALA A 28 46.97 18.93 25.21
CA ALA A 28 47.30 17.97 26.25
C ALA A 28 47.58 18.67 27.59
N ALA A 29 46.95 18.19 28.65
CA ALA A 29 47.44 18.30 30.02
C ALA A 29 47.20 16.96 30.73
N PRO A 30 48.14 16.46 31.54
CA PRO A 30 48.05 15.12 32.11
C PRO A 30 47.32 15.08 33.45
N ASN A 31 46.84 13.87 33.75
CA ASN A 31 46.66 13.22 35.05
C ASN A 31 45.25 13.04 35.68
N GLU A 32 44.97 11.74 35.83
CA GLU A 32 44.43 11.03 37.01
C GLU A 32 42.92 11.03 37.29
N GLY A 33 42.28 9.96 36.79
CA GLY A 33 41.66 8.92 37.63
C GLY A 33 40.36 9.26 38.38
N HIS A 34 39.22 8.81 37.85
CA HIS A 34 38.17 8.12 38.62
C HIS A 34 37.20 7.39 37.68
N ALA A 35 36.82 6.17 38.07
CA ALA A 35 35.88 5.30 37.37
C ALA A 35 34.43 5.79 37.48
N ASP A 36 33.57 5.22 36.64
CA ASP A 36 32.11 5.40 36.49
C ASP A 36 31.61 6.60 35.69
N GLN A 37 31.55 6.41 34.37
CA GLN A 37 30.36 6.82 33.61
C GLN A 37 30.05 5.77 32.53
N VAL A 38 29.32 4.73 32.96
CA VAL A 38 28.59 3.79 32.13
C VAL A 38 27.60 4.58 31.24
N HIS A 39 27.52 4.20 29.96
CA HIS A 39 26.60 4.69 28.90
C HIS A 39 26.88 6.07 28.26
N ARG A 40 28.06 6.26 27.65
CA ARG A 40 28.21 7.23 26.55
C ARG A 40 29.13 6.69 25.45
N SER A 41 28.79 5.52 24.91
CA SER A 41 29.25 5.14 23.58
C SER A 41 28.11 5.45 22.62
N GLU A 42 27.93 6.75 22.39
CA GLU A 42 27.30 7.29 21.19
C GLU A 42 28.09 6.73 20.00
N LEU A 43 27.59 5.64 19.42
CA LEU A 43 28.18 5.01 18.25
C LEU A 43 27.99 5.95 17.05
N LEU A 44 28.98 6.80 16.82
CA LEU A 44 29.54 7.12 15.50
C LEU A 44 28.49 7.34 14.40
N ASP A 45 27.64 8.35 14.55
CA ASP A 45 26.75 8.77 13.48
C ASP A 45 27.48 9.81 12.60
N ASP A 46 27.64 9.50 11.30
CA ASP A 46 28.35 10.35 10.33
C ASP A 46 27.47 11.49 9.77
N GLY A 47 26.22 11.56 10.21
CA GLY A 47 25.24 12.56 9.80
C GLY A 47 23.82 12.09 10.06
N GLU A 48 22.86 12.79 9.49
CA GLU A 48 21.45 12.42 9.51
C GLU A 48 20.92 12.34 8.08
N TRP A 49 20.20 11.28 7.77
CA TRP A 49 19.43 11.21 6.53
C TRP A 49 17.96 11.50 6.80
N THR A 50 17.31 12.11 5.81
CA THR A 50 15.87 12.34 5.80
C THR A 50 15.28 11.74 4.54
N PHE A 51 14.24 10.91 4.70
CA PHE A 51 13.41 10.38 3.64
C PHE A 51 12.02 11.00 3.72
N ARG A 52 11.56 11.64 2.65
CA ARG A 52 10.25 12.31 2.58
C ARG A 52 9.42 11.70 1.46
N VAL A 53 8.15 11.43 1.77
CA VAL A 53 7.13 10.94 0.85
C VAL A 53 6.05 11.99 0.71
N GLU A 54 5.68 12.35 -0.52
CA GLU A 54 4.67 13.36 -0.80
C GLU A 54 3.72 12.93 -1.93
N GLY A 55 2.41 13.08 -1.72
CA GLY A 55 1.38 12.78 -2.71
C GLY A 55 0.78 14.04 -3.31
N THR A 56 0.77 14.12 -4.63
CA THR A 56 0.14 15.21 -5.40
C THR A 56 -0.80 14.62 -6.44
N ILE A 57 -2.03 15.14 -6.53
CA ILE A 57 -2.97 14.71 -7.58
C ILE A 57 -2.63 15.44 -8.87
N ILE A 58 -2.42 14.69 -9.94
CA ILE A 58 -2.27 15.25 -11.29
C ILE A 58 -3.67 15.23 -11.92
N ASP A 59 -4.30 16.39 -12.01
CA ASP A 59 -5.48 16.57 -12.85
C ASP A 59 -5.04 16.78 -14.31
N GLY A 60 -5.50 15.92 -15.21
CA GLY A 60 -5.19 16.01 -16.65
C GLY A 60 -5.75 17.24 -17.37
N ASN A 61 -6.39 18.17 -16.65
CA ASN A 61 -6.96 19.40 -17.18
C ASN A 61 -6.09 20.59 -16.79
N LYS A 62 -5.24 21.05 -17.72
CA LYS A 62 -4.26 22.14 -17.53
C LYS A 62 -4.86 23.52 -17.20
N ASN A 63 -6.20 23.64 -17.15
CA ASN A 63 -6.91 24.89 -16.87
C ASN A 63 -7.55 24.95 -15.47
N ALA A 64 -7.28 23.99 -14.58
CA ALA A 64 -7.85 23.94 -13.23
C ALA A 64 -6.93 24.53 -12.16
N ALA A 65 -6.26 25.67 -12.43
CA ALA A 65 -5.50 26.41 -11.42
C ALA A 65 -6.35 26.92 -10.22
N CYS A 66 -7.67 26.67 -10.25
CA CYS A 66 -8.63 27.12 -9.24
C CYS A 66 -9.50 26.00 -8.64
N GLN A 67 -9.06 24.73 -8.70
CA GLN A 67 -9.66 23.70 -7.85
C GLN A 67 -8.55 22.89 -7.21
N SER A 68 -8.13 23.30 -6.02
CA SER A 68 -7.42 22.43 -5.09
C SER A 68 -8.18 21.10 -5.09
N THR A 69 -7.57 20.04 -5.61
CA THR A 69 -8.12 18.71 -5.43
C THR A 69 -8.07 18.44 -3.93
N ALA A 70 -9.20 18.65 -3.24
CA ALA A 70 -9.31 18.72 -1.78
C ALA A 70 -8.87 17.44 -1.03
N LYS A 71 -8.46 16.41 -1.74
CA LYS A 71 -8.08 15.11 -1.19
C LYS A 71 -6.56 15.05 -1.12
N LYS A 72 -6.05 15.03 0.10
CA LYS A 72 -4.62 14.92 0.40
C LYS A 72 -4.14 13.47 0.33
N PHE A 73 -2.84 13.24 0.45
CA PHE A 73 -2.24 11.89 0.52
C PHE A 73 -2.92 10.99 1.58
N SER A 74 -3.24 11.55 2.75
CA SER A 74 -3.98 10.90 3.84
C SER A 74 -5.35 10.34 3.45
N HIS A 75 -5.98 10.88 2.41
CA HIS A 75 -7.25 10.38 1.90
C HIS A 75 -7.08 9.04 1.18
N PHE A 76 -5.97 8.88 0.44
CA PHE A 76 -5.73 7.70 -0.40
C PHE A 76 -4.97 6.60 0.32
N PHE A 77 -4.15 6.92 1.31
CA PHE A 77 -3.38 5.95 2.08
C PHE A 77 -3.69 6.04 3.57
N ARG A 78 -4.03 4.90 4.17
CA ARG A 78 -4.37 4.82 5.60
C ARG A 78 -3.16 4.57 6.50
N LYS A 79 -2.14 3.92 5.95
CA LYS A 79 -0.96 3.47 6.68
C LYS A 79 0.24 3.37 5.72
N ALA A 80 1.41 3.75 6.21
CA ALA A 80 2.69 3.49 5.56
C ALA A 80 3.63 2.85 6.59
N ILE A 81 4.34 1.81 6.18
CA ILE A 81 5.32 1.10 7.00
C ILE A 81 6.66 1.22 6.29
N LEU A 82 7.68 1.66 7.00
CA LEU A 82 9.05 1.73 6.49
C LEU A 82 9.93 0.80 7.30
N ASP A 83 10.32 -0.30 6.68
CA ASP A 83 11.30 -1.22 7.24
C ASP A 83 12.70 -0.72 6.88
N LEU A 84 13.57 -0.63 7.88
CA LEU A 84 14.98 -0.27 7.71
C LEU A 84 15.82 -1.54 7.66
N ASP A 85 17.04 -1.45 7.11
CA ASP A 85 17.98 -2.56 7.12
C ASP A 85 18.36 -2.97 8.56
N ASP A 86 18.02 -4.20 8.94
CA ASP A 86 18.33 -4.78 10.25
C ASP A 86 19.83 -4.79 10.56
N GLN A 87 20.70 -4.82 9.54
CA GLN A 87 22.15 -4.76 9.73
C GLN A 87 22.60 -3.37 10.19
N LEU A 88 21.92 -2.31 9.75
CA LEU A 88 22.23 -0.92 10.07
C LEU A 88 21.52 -0.46 11.35
N TYR A 89 20.30 -0.96 11.57
CA TYR A 89 19.44 -0.56 12.69
C TYR A 89 18.91 -1.79 13.44
N PRO A 90 19.81 -2.58 14.09
CA PRO A 90 19.40 -3.79 14.79
C PRO A 90 18.44 -3.46 15.92
N GLY A 91 17.28 -4.12 15.94
CA GLY A 91 16.24 -3.91 16.96
C GLY A 91 15.43 -2.62 16.80
N SER A 92 15.59 -1.87 15.71
CA SER A 92 14.68 -0.77 15.38
C SER A 92 13.34 -1.34 14.95
N ASN A 93 12.26 -0.92 15.62
CA ASN A 93 10.91 -1.21 15.14
C ASN A 93 10.68 -0.53 13.77
N PRO A 94 9.89 -1.16 12.89
CA PRO A 94 9.53 -0.54 11.62
C PRO A 94 8.77 0.76 11.87
N ILE A 95 9.06 1.77 11.05
CA ILE A 95 8.50 3.11 11.25
C ILE A 95 7.10 3.13 10.66
N GLU A 96 6.11 3.42 11.50
CA GLU A 96 4.70 3.36 11.12
C GLU A 96 4.06 4.75 11.08
N TRP A 97 3.69 5.20 9.87
CA TRP A 97 2.83 6.35 9.67
C TRP A 97 1.38 5.88 9.45
N SER A 98 0.40 6.60 10.02
CA SER A 98 -1.02 6.33 9.81
C SER A 98 -1.82 7.62 9.75
N SER A 99 -2.69 7.74 8.73
CA SER A 99 -3.54 8.92 8.56
C SER A 99 -4.51 9.14 9.73
N PHE A 100 -4.93 8.07 10.42
CA PHE A 100 -5.80 8.17 11.60
C PHE A 100 -5.11 8.76 12.82
N ARG A 101 -3.80 8.52 12.98
CA ARG A 101 -3.04 9.05 14.12
C ARG A 101 -2.60 10.49 13.91
N SER A 102 -2.46 10.92 12.65
CA SER A 102 -2.01 12.26 12.32
C SER A 102 -3.05 13.35 12.58
N GLY A 103 -4.34 13.01 12.72
CA GLY A 103 -5.42 13.94 13.08
C GLY A 103 -5.82 14.93 11.98
N ASP A 104 -4.83 15.42 11.22
CA ASP A 104 -4.97 16.35 10.12
C ASP A 104 -4.73 15.68 8.76
N ASP A 105 -5.43 16.17 7.74
CA ASP A 105 -5.13 15.81 6.36
C ASP A 105 -3.68 16.21 6.03
N SER A 106 -2.85 15.24 5.64
CA SER A 106 -1.45 15.46 5.26
C SER A 106 -1.20 15.04 3.82
N ASP A 107 -0.35 15.80 3.13
CA ASP A 107 0.12 15.48 1.77
C ASP A 107 1.33 14.54 1.79
N GLY A 108 1.79 14.09 2.96
CA GLY A 108 2.96 13.26 3.07
C GLY A 108 3.46 13.05 4.49
N PHE A 109 4.65 12.49 4.60
CA PHE A 109 5.41 12.34 5.83
C PHE A 109 6.91 12.39 5.56
N SER A 110 7.69 12.70 6.60
CA SER A 110 9.15 12.72 6.55
C SER A 110 9.71 12.00 7.75
N ILE A 111 10.78 11.24 7.52
CA ILE A 111 11.46 10.44 8.52
C ILE A 111 12.92 10.83 8.50
N THR A 112 13.45 11.20 9.67
CA THR A 112 14.87 11.50 9.88
C THR A 112 15.48 10.46 10.79
N ARG A 113 16.66 9.96 10.42
CA ARG A 113 17.40 8.96 11.18
C ARG A 113 18.90 9.23 11.09
N PRO A 114 19.67 8.84 12.12
CA PRO A 114 21.11 8.96 12.10
C PRO A 114 21.72 8.03 11.05
N GLY A 115 22.65 8.53 10.24
CA GLY A 115 23.43 7.76 9.29
C GLY A 115 24.61 7.07 9.97
N LYS A 116 24.75 5.76 9.74
CA LYS A 116 25.76 4.95 10.41
C LYS A 116 27.12 5.07 9.71
N LYS A 117 28.17 5.33 10.50
CA LYS A 117 29.53 5.48 10.00
C LYS A 117 30.02 4.25 9.24
N GLY A 118 30.63 4.49 8.08
CA GLY A 118 31.14 3.44 7.19
C GLY A 118 30.11 2.81 6.25
N PHE A 119 28.84 3.24 6.32
CA PHE A 119 27.79 2.81 5.40
C PHE A 119 27.40 3.93 4.46
N GLN A 120 27.73 3.77 3.18
CA GLN A 120 27.33 4.69 2.11
C GLN A 120 25.93 4.42 1.59
N THR A 121 25.34 3.27 1.87
CA THR A 121 24.04 2.88 1.32
C THR A 121 23.07 2.43 2.40
N HIS A 122 21.86 2.98 2.38
CA HIS A 122 20.77 2.58 3.28
C HIS A 122 19.67 1.89 2.46
N ARG A 123 19.29 0.67 2.85
CA ARG A 123 18.16 -0.05 2.24
C ARG A 123 16.89 0.20 3.04
N LEU A 124 15.80 0.47 2.33
CA LEU A 124 14.50 0.71 2.94
C LEU A 124 13.42 0.02 2.13
N ARG A 125 12.46 -0.56 2.83
CA ARG A 125 11.28 -1.15 2.22
C ARG A 125 10.04 -0.39 2.67
N LEU A 126 9.43 0.33 1.74
CA LEU A 126 8.22 1.09 1.97
C LEU A 126 7.00 0.27 1.58
N GLN A 127 6.08 0.09 2.52
CA GLN A 127 4.78 -0.51 2.30
C GLN A 127 3.69 0.55 2.43
N LEU A 128 3.00 0.86 1.34
CA LEU A 128 1.88 1.79 1.31
C LEU A 128 0.55 1.02 1.33
N LEU A 129 -0.23 1.20 2.40
CA LEU A 129 -1.56 0.62 2.53
C LEU A 129 -2.59 1.66 2.13
N ARG A 130 -3.27 1.37 1.02
CA ARG A 130 -4.33 2.22 0.48
C ARG A 130 -5.54 2.25 1.42
N ASN A 131 -6.21 3.39 1.49
CA ASN A 131 -7.47 3.54 2.19
C ASN A 131 -8.60 3.02 1.30
N GLN A 132 -8.95 1.74 1.48
CA GLN A 132 -10.00 1.05 0.73
C GLN A 132 -11.15 0.73 1.67
N SER A 133 -12.07 1.69 1.80
CA SER A 133 -13.35 1.50 2.49
C SER A 133 -14.47 1.85 1.51
N PRO A 134 -15.27 0.87 1.03
CA PRO A 134 -15.23 -0.57 1.36
C PRO A 134 -14.00 -1.31 0.78
N GLU A 135 -13.72 -2.48 1.33
CA GLU A 135 -12.62 -3.36 0.89
C GLU A 135 -12.75 -3.73 -0.59
N ARG A 136 -11.61 -3.79 -1.28
CA ARG A 136 -11.52 -4.09 -2.70
C ARG A 136 -10.74 -5.37 -2.94
N PHE A 137 -11.15 -6.09 -3.97
CA PHE A 137 -10.61 -7.38 -4.36
C PHE A 137 -10.13 -7.34 -5.81
N ALA A 138 -9.01 -8.01 -6.06
CA ALA A 138 -8.59 -8.40 -7.39
C ALA A 138 -9.30 -9.70 -7.79
N LEU A 139 -9.65 -9.80 -9.07
CA LEU A 139 -10.31 -10.97 -9.64
C LEU A 139 -9.27 -11.83 -10.36
N SER A 140 -9.47 -13.15 -10.35
CA SER A 140 -8.72 -14.02 -11.25
C SER A 140 -9.11 -13.72 -12.71
N PRO A 141 -8.21 -13.97 -13.69
CA PRO A 141 -8.52 -13.75 -15.09
C PRO A 141 -9.80 -14.48 -15.55
N ASP A 142 -10.01 -15.72 -15.10
CA ASP A 142 -11.20 -16.52 -15.44
C ASP A 142 -12.48 -15.90 -14.88
N LEU A 143 -12.46 -15.46 -13.62
CA LEU A 143 -13.61 -14.82 -12.99
C LEU A 143 -13.92 -13.47 -13.64
N PHE A 144 -12.89 -12.67 -13.91
CA PHE A 144 -13.04 -11.40 -14.60
C PHE A 144 -13.67 -11.59 -15.99
N ASN A 145 -13.19 -12.56 -16.78
CA ASN A 145 -13.74 -12.84 -18.10
C ASN A 145 -15.22 -13.25 -18.05
N ALA A 146 -15.64 -13.97 -17.00
CA ALA A 146 -17.03 -14.36 -16.82
C ALA A 146 -17.94 -13.15 -16.55
N ILE A 147 -17.56 -12.31 -15.59
CA ILE A 147 -18.46 -11.27 -15.05
C ILE A 147 -18.20 -9.86 -15.61
N SER A 148 -17.13 -9.65 -16.38
CA SER A 148 -16.73 -8.35 -16.96
C SER A 148 -17.87 -7.59 -17.64
N PRO A 149 -18.77 -8.22 -18.44
CA PRO A 149 -19.89 -7.52 -19.08
C PRO A 149 -20.89 -6.91 -18.08
N TYR A 150 -20.94 -7.45 -16.86
CA TYR A 150 -21.89 -7.07 -15.82
C TYR A 150 -21.26 -6.15 -14.76
N LEU A 151 -19.95 -5.97 -14.79
CA LEU A 151 -19.24 -5.05 -13.92
C LEU A 151 -19.43 -3.62 -14.46
N THR A 152 -19.94 -2.74 -13.60
CA THR A 152 -20.11 -1.32 -13.94
C THR A 152 -19.29 -0.45 -12.99
N PRO A 153 -18.55 0.56 -13.51
CA PRO A 153 -18.31 0.89 -14.92
C PRO A 153 -17.42 -0.15 -15.64
N ASN A 154 -17.26 -0.03 -16.98
CA ASN A 154 -16.29 -0.84 -17.73
C ASN A 154 -14.89 -0.68 -17.11
N CYS A 155 -14.37 -1.78 -16.59
CA CYS A 155 -13.09 -1.84 -15.89
C CYS A 155 -12.13 -2.76 -16.65
N GLY A 156 -10.83 -2.53 -16.48
CA GLY A 156 -9.79 -3.41 -17.00
C GLY A 156 -9.59 -4.64 -16.10
N PRO A 157 -8.83 -5.64 -16.58
CA PRO A 157 -8.52 -6.85 -15.80
C PRO A 157 -7.71 -6.56 -14.54
N ASP A 158 -6.93 -5.46 -14.52
CA ASP A 158 -6.10 -5.05 -13.38
C ASP A 158 -6.84 -4.15 -12.37
N ASP A 159 -8.12 -3.85 -12.62
CA ASP A 159 -8.92 -3.04 -11.70
C ASP A 159 -9.37 -3.87 -10.48
N THR A 160 -9.77 -3.15 -9.44
CA THR A 160 -10.14 -3.75 -8.14
C THR A 160 -11.58 -3.38 -7.79
N PHE A 161 -12.33 -4.36 -7.33
CA PHE A 161 -13.79 -4.28 -7.22
C PHE A 161 -14.27 -4.48 -5.79
N VAL A 162 -15.41 -3.88 -5.46
CA VAL A 162 -16.04 -4.11 -4.16
C VAL A 162 -16.80 -5.43 -4.23
N LYS A 163 -16.81 -6.20 -3.13
CA LYS A 163 -17.52 -7.48 -3.07
C LYS A 163 -18.98 -7.38 -3.51
N ALA A 164 -19.69 -6.30 -3.17
CA ALA A 164 -21.07 -6.07 -3.56
C ALA A 164 -21.24 -6.04 -5.09
N ASP A 165 -20.38 -5.33 -5.81
CA ASP A 165 -20.42 -5.21 -7.26
C ASP A 165 -20.13 -6.57 -7.93
N ILE A 166 -19.13 -7.29 -7.42
CA ILE A 166 -18.78 -8.65 -7.90
C ILE A 166 -19.96 -9.60 -7.68
N SER A 167 -20.57 -9.56 -6.50
CA SER A 167 -21.71 -10.41 -6.13
C SER A 167 -22.91 -10.15 -7.05
N PHE A 168 -23.18 -8.87 -7.32
CA PHE A 168 -24.25 -8.48 -8.22
C PHE A 168 -23.96 -8.92 -9.66
N ALA A 169 -22.73 -8.72 -10.15
CA ALA A 169 -22.32 -9.12 -11.50
C ALA A 169 -22.43 -10.64 -11.70
N LEU A 170 -21.99 -11.43 -10.72
CA LEU A 170 -22.16 -12.89 -10.73
C LEU A 170 -23.64 -13.29 -10.76
N TRP A 171 -24.49 -12.59 -10.00
CA TRP A 171 -25.92 -12.88 -9.99
C TRP A 171 -26.59 -12.56 -11.32
N GLN A 172 -26.21 -11.47 -11.98
CA GLN A 172 -26.68 -11.15 -13.33
C GLN A 172 -26.23 -12.21 -14.34
N TYR A 173 -24.97 -12.66 -14.25
CA TYR A 173 -24.45 -13.75 -15.07
C TYR A 173 -25.29 -15.03 -14.96
N ILE A 174 -25.58 -15.47 -13.72
CA ILE A 174 -26.38 -16.68 -13.45
C ILE A 174 -27.78 -16.56 -14.05
N LYS A 175 -28.42 -15.39 -13.93
CA LYS A 175 -29.76 -15.14 -14.45
C LYS A 175 -29.80 -15.09 -15.97
N GLU A 176 -28.88 -14.38 -16.60
CA GLU A 176 -28.85 -14.23 -18.06
C GLU A 176 -28.56 -15.56 -18.77
N LYS A 177 -27.75 -16.41 -18.15
CA LYS A 177 -27.40 -17.74 -18.65
C LYS A 177 -28.39 -18.84 -18.24
N ASP A 178 -29.46 -18.49 -17.51
CA ASP A 178 -30.48 -19.42 -17.00
C ASP A 178 -29.89 -20.65 -16.29
N LEU A 179 -28.86 -20.44 -15.46
CA LEU A 179 -28.10 -21.52 -14.82
C LEU A 179 -28.81 -22.15 -13.62
N MET A 180 -30.02 -21.68 -13.29
CA MET A 180 -30.85 -22.22 -12.23
C MET A 180 -31.80 -23.25 -12.84
N LYS A 181 -31.72 -24.52 -12.41
CA LYS A 181 -32.60 -25.58 -12.93
C LYS A 181 -34.06 -25.25 -12.60
N THR A 182 -34.94 -25.31 -13.60
CA THR A 182 -36.38 -25.03 -13.45
C THR A 182 -37.09 -25.97 -12.48
N ASP A 183 -36.63 -27.22 -12.38
CA ASP A 183 -37.20 -28.23 -11.48
C ASP A 183 -36.67 -28.15 -10.03
N ASP A 184 -35.46 -27.61 -9.85
CA ASP A 184 -34.83 -27.43 -8.53
C ASP A 184 -34.10 -26.08 -8.45
N CYS A 185 -34.87 -25.02 -8.17
CA CYS A 185 -34.41 -23.63 -8.02
C CYS A 185 -33.40 -23.42 -6.85
N ARG A 186 -32.90 -24.50 -6.22
CA ARG A 186 -31.94 -24.46 -5.11
C ARG A 186 -30.51 -24.78 -5.55
N VAL A 187 -30.30 -25.24 -6.79
CA VAL A 187 -28.99 -25.63 -7.33
C VAL A 187 -28.67 -24.80 -8.57
N ILE A 188 -27.41 -24.36 -8.66
CA ILE A 188 -26.84 -23.69 -9.82
C ILE A 188 -26.02 -24.71 -10.60
N SER A 189 -26.31 -24.88 -11.88
CA SER A 189 -25.51 -25.68 -12.81
C SER A 189 -24.49 -24.78 -13.49
N HIS A 190 -23.20 -25.00 -13.26
CA HIS A 190 -22.16 -24.17 -13.87
C HIS A 190 -21.99 -24.50 -15.35
N ASP A 191 -21.87 -23.46 -16.17
CA ASP A 191 -21.37 -23.58 -17.52
C ASP A 191 -19.85 -23.78 -17.55
N GLU A 192 -19.27 -23.99 -18.73
CA GLU A 192 -17.83 -24.21 -18.89
C GLU A 192 -16.96 -23.08 -18.32
N VAL A 193 -17.48 -21.85 -18.24
CA VAL A 193 -16.76 -20.69 -17.70
C VAL A 193 -16.75 -20.75 -16.18
N LEU A 194 -17.92 -20.91 -15.56
CA LEU A 194 -18.01 -21.01 -14.10
C LEU A 194 -17.39 -22.32 -13.56
N GLN A 195 -17.40 -23.40 -14.33
CA GLN A 195 -16.67 -24.63 -13.99
C GLN A 195 -15.16 -24.39 -13.90
N ARG A 196 -14.58 -23.55 -14.77
CA ARG A 196 -13.16 -23.17 -14.67
C ARG A 196 -12.87 -22.31 -13.44
N VAL A 197 -13.80 -21.44 -13.06
CA VAL A 197 -13.64 -20.56 -11.89
C VAL A 197 -13.81 -21.34 -10.57
N PHE A 198 -14.89 -22.10 -10.44
CA PHE A 198 -15.27 -22.77 -9.19
C PHE A 198 -14.84 -24.23 -9.11
N GLU A 199 -14.30 -24.81 -10.19
CA GLU A 199 -13.79 -26.19 -10.25
C GLU A 199 -14.84 -27.24 -9.84
N CYS A 200 -16.13 -26.94 -10.07
CA CYS A 200 -17.25 -27.83 -9.76
C CYS A 200 -18.34 -27.71 -10.81
N HIS A 201 -19.09 -28.80 -11.03
CA HIS A 201 -20.16 -28.85 -12.02
C HIS A 201 -21.45 -28.18 -11.53
N GLU A 202 -21.83 -28.41 -10.29
CA GLU A 202 -23.04 -27.86 -9.68
C GLU A 202 -22.75 -27.45 -8.24
N GLN A 203 -23.42 -26.41 -7.75
CA GLN A 203 -23.39 -26.07 -6.33
C GLN A 203 -24.73 -25.52 -5.83
N PRO A 204 -25.05 -25.66 -4.54
CA PRO A 204 -26.24 -25.05 -3.96
C PRO A 204 -26.19 -23.50 -4.03
N ILE A 205 -27.34 -22.86 -4.24
CA ILE A 205 -27.43 -21.40 -4.35
C ILE A 205 -26.93 -20.66 -3.10
N HIS A 206 -27.05 -21.27 -1.92
CA HIS A 206 -26.56 -20.66 -0.68
C HIS A 206 -25.03 -20.75 -0.55
N ALA A 207 -24.38 -21.66 -1.27
CA ALA A 207 -22.94 -21.87 -1.21
C ALA A 207 -22.15 -20.93 -2.14
N ILE A 208 -22.78 -20.42 -3.20
CA ILE A 208 -22.12 -19.62 -4.25
C ILE A 208 -21.35 -18.41 -3.70
N MET A 209 -21.89 -17.72 -2.70
CA MET A 209 -21.24 -16.55 -2.10
C MET A 209 -20.02 -16.93 -1.26
N GLY A 210 -20.04 -18.12 -0.65
CA GLY A 210 -18.89 -18.68 0.05
C GLY A 210 -17.80 -19.11 -0.92
N SER A 211 -18.18 -19.83 -1.99
CA SER A 211 -17.27 -20.22 -3.08
C SER A 211 -16.68 -19.00 -3.78
N LEU A 212 -17.46 -17.92 -3.98
CA LEU A 212 -16.95 -16.67 -4.53
C LEU A 212 -15.86 -16.08 -3.62
N GLN A 213 -16.09 -16.04 -2.30
CA GLN A 213 -15.14 -15.47 -1.35
C GLN A 213 -13.75 -16.13 -1.40
N THR A 214 -13.68 -17.45 -1.64
CA THR A 214 -12.39 -18.16 -1.74
C THR A 214 -11.63 -17.85 -3.03
N LYS A 215 -12.32 -17.33 -4.05
CA LYS A 215 -11.73 -16.91 -5.32
C LYS A 215 -11.38 -15.41 -5.37
N LEU A 216 -11.76 -14.65 -4.34
CA LEU A 216 -11.42 -13.22 -4.23
C LEU A 216 -10.06 -13.03 -3.54
N THR A 217 -9.18 -12.25 -4.16
CA THR A 217 -7.88 -11.89 -3.57
C THR A 217 -7.94 -10.47 -3.02
N PRO A 218 -7.73 -10.23 -1.71
CA PRO A 218 -7.71 -8.88 -1.16
C PRO A 218 -6.51 -8.10 -1.72
N VAL A 219 -6.71 -6.81 -1.97
CA VAL A 219 -5.63 -5.95 -2.50
C VAL A 219 -4.61 -5.68 -1.38
N GLY A 220 -3.40 -6.20 -1.57
CA GLY A 220 -2.29 -6.03 -0.63
C GLY A 220 -1.68 -4.61 -0.64
N PRO A 221 -0.74 -4.33 0.29
CA PRO A 221 0.02 -3.09 0.27
C PRO A 221 0.87 -2.97 -1.00
N THR A 222 1.07 -1.74 -1.47
CA THR A 222 2.07 -1.45 -2.51
C THR A 222 3.44 -1.41 -1.84
N VAL A 223 4.33 -2.32 -2.23
CA VAL A 223 5.69 -2.44 -1.68
C VAL A 223 6.68 -1.83 -2.66
N ILE A 224 7.59 -0.99 -2.16
CA ILE A 224 8.63 -0.34 -2.94
C ILE A 224 9.94 -0.42 -2.15
N ASP A 225 10.97 -0.99 -2.76
CA ASP A 225 12.31 -1.08 -2.18
C ASP A 225 13.19 0.07 -2.69
N PHE A 226 13.88 0.73 -1.76
CA PHE A 226 14.79 1.84 -2.01
C PHE A 226 16.19 1.50 -1.54
N THR A 227 17.19 1.93 -2.32
CA THR A 227 18.59 1.98 -1.90
C THR A 227 19.03 3.44 -1.97
N LEU A 228 19.17 4.07 -0.82
CA LEU A 228 19.60 5.46 -0.69
C LEU A 228 21.11 5.50 -0.63
N GLN A 229 21.72 6.46 -1.34
CA GLN A 229 23.17 6.68 -1.41
C GLN A 229 23.47 8.13 -1.06
#